data_AF-A0A929SM09-F1
#
_entry.id   AF-A0A929SM09-F1
#
_cell.length_a   1.000
_cell.length_b   1.000
_cell.length_c   1.000
_cell.angle_alpha   90.00
_cell.angle_beta   90.00
_cell.angle_gamma   90.00
#
_symmetry.space_group_name_H-M   'P 1'
#
loop_
_entity.id
_entity.type
_entity.pdbx_description
1 polymer ?
#
loop_
_entity_poly.entity_id
_entity_poly.type
_entity_poly.pdbx_seq_one_letter_code
_entity_poly.pdbx_strand_id
1 'polypeptide(L)'
;MFLDGCTPELVTLIKMVKLALGIIQIIVPILLIVMGSLDLAKAVATQDDKVMKSTMATLGKRVVFAVAVFLVVVIVQLVMNMVSTNVQNSGSDTGLGTFTSCWNAA
;
A
#
# COMPACT_ATOMS: atom_id res chain seq x y z
N MET A 1 26.10 11.63 23.02
CA MET A 1 24.92 10.90 23.51
C MET A 1 23.59 11.50 22.99
N PHE A 2 23.51 12.03 21.75
CA PHE A 2 22.25 12.56 21.19
C PHE A 2 22.08 12.30 19.68
N LEU A 3 22.83 11.34 19.11
CA LEU A 3 22.81 11.05 17.66
C LEU A 3 22.48 9.59 17.34
N ASP A 4 21.77 8.88 18.21
CA ASP A 4 21.08 7.65 17.81
C ASP A 4 19.75 8.07 17.22
N GLY A 5 19.75 8.35 15.91
CA GLY A 5 18.60 8.88 15.17
C GLY A 5 17.34 8.00 15.21
N CYS A 6 17.42 6.82 15.83
CA CYS A 6 16.29 5.93 16.03
C CYS A 6 16.04 5.59 17.49
N THR A 7 15.09 6.29 18.11
CA THR A 7 14.57 5.90 19.42
C THR A 7 13.70 4.64 19.29
N PRO A 8 13.67 3.77 20.32
CA PRO A 8 12.84 2.56 20.31
C PRO A 8 11.35 2.85 20.12
N GLU A 9 10.88 4.02 20.54
CA GLU A 9 9.52 4.47 20.30
C GLU A 9 9.25 4.72 18.81
N LEU A 10 10.19 5.35 18.09
CA LEU A 10 10.04 5.65 16.67
C LEU A 10 10.07 4.37 15.82
N VAL A 11 10.94 3.41 16.15
CA VAL A 11 10.98 2.09 15.51
C VAL A 11 9.64 1.38 15.67
N THR A 12 9.07 1.42 16.87
CA THR A 12 7.78 0.78 17.17
C THR A 12 6.64 1.44 16.39
N LEU A 13 6.63 2.77 16.29
CA LEU A 13 5.66 3.50 15.47
C LEU A 13 5.79 3.15 13.98
N ILE A 14 7.00 3.12 13.43
CA ILE A 14 7.22 2.77 12.01
C ILE A 14 6.83 1.31 11.76
N LYS A 15 7.09 0.38 12.69
CA LYS A 15 6.60 -1.02 12.61
C LYS A 15 5.08 -1.08 12.51
N MET A 16 4.39 -0.33 13.35
CA MET A 16 2.92 -0.22 13.31
C MET A 16 2.43 0.35 11.98
N VAL A 17 3.11 1.37 11.44
CA VAL A 17 2.76 1.96 10.14
C VAL A 17 3.00 0.96 9.00
N LYS A 18 4.14 0.26 8.96
CA LYS A 18 4.42 -0.77 7.95
C LYS A 18 3.41 -1.91 7.99
N LEU A 19 3.06 -2.37 9.19
CA LEU A 19 2.01 -3.36 9.41
C LEU A 19 0.67 -2.84 8.87
N ALA A 20 0.28 -1.62 9.23
CA ALA A 20 -0.96 -1.02 8.77
C ALA A 20 -1.01 -0.86 7.24
N LEU A 21 0.07 -0.40 6.61
CA LEU A 21 0.18 -0.29 5.15
C LEU A 21 0.04 -1.65 4.47
N GLY A 22 0.68 -2.70 5.00
CA GLY A 22 0.53 -4.07 4.49
C GLY A 22 -0.88 -4.63 4.67
N ILE A 23 -1.51 -4.36 5.82
CA ILE A 23 -2.90 -4.75 6.08
C ILE A 23 -3.85 -4.03 5.12
N ILE A 24 -3.73 -2.72 4.96
CA ILE A 24 -4.58 -1.92 4.06
C ILE A 24 -4.39 -2.38 2.61
N GLN A 25 -3.15 -2.67 2.20
CA GLN A 25 -2.81 -3.20 0.88
C GLN A 25 -3.51 -4.52 0.55
N ILE A 26 -3.89 -5.34 1.54
CA ILE A 26 -4.62 -6.60 1.36
C ILE A 26 -6.12 -6.44 1.61
N ILE A 27 -6.52 -5.73 2.67
CA ILE A 27 -7.94 -5.60 3.04
C ILE A 27 -8.71 -4.83 1.97
N VAL A 28 -8.21 -3.69 1.50
CA VAL A 28 -8.89 -2.86 0.50
C VAL A 28 -9.20 -3.63 -0.79
N PRO A 29 -8.24 -4.32 -1.44
CA PRO A 29 -8.55 -5.09 -2.65
C PRO A 29 -9.51 -6.25 -2.38
N ILE A 30 -9.39 -6.96 -1.26
CA ILE A 30 -10.32 -8.07 -0.93
C ILE A 30 -11.75 -7.54 -0.77
N LEU A 31 -11.94 -6.43 -0.04
CA LEU A 31 -13.25 -5.83 0.19
C LEU A 31 -13.89 -5.36 -1.12
N LEU A 32 -13.09 -4.77 -2.02
CA LEU A 32 -13.53 -4.35 -3.35
C LEU A 32 -13.91 -5.54 -4.25
N ILE A 33 -13.18 -6.65 -4.18
CA ILE A 33 -13.50 -7.88 -4.92
C ILE A 33 -14.82 -8.47 -4.40
N VAL A 34 -14.97 -8.65 -3.08
CA VAL A 34 -16.19 -9.25 -2.50
C VAL A 34 -17.43 -8.41 -2.82
N MET A 35 -17.38 -7.09 -2.62
CA MET A 35 -18.50 -6.21 -3.01
C MET A 35 -18.74 -6.26 -4.51
N GLY A 36 -17.69 -6.33 -5.32
CA GLY A 36 -17.80 -6.43 -6.77
C GLY A 36 -18.46 -7.72 -7.24
N SER A 37 -18.08 -8.86 -6.68
CA SER A 37 -18.67 -10.17 -7.00
C SER A 37 -20.13 -10.27 -6.58
N LEU A 38 -20.52 -9.67 -5.45
CA LEU A 38 -21.92 -9.63 -5.01
C LEU A 38 -22.78 -8.74 -5.92
N ASP A 39 -22.26 -7.60 -6.38
CA ASP A 39 -22.92 -6.75 -7.37
C ASP A 39 -23.11 -7.48 -8.71
N LEU A 40 -22.12 -8.29 -9.13
CA LEU A 40 -22.24 -9.14 -10.33
C LEU A 40 -23.28 -10.22 -10.18
N ALA A 41 -23.30 -10.92 -9.05
CA ALA A 41 -24.25 -12.00 -8.83
C ALA A 41 -25.69 -11.50 -8.95
N LYS A 42 -25.97 -10.28 -8.44
CA LYS A 42 -27.28 -9.63 -8.60
C LYS A 42 -27.55 -9.19 -10.04
N ALA A 43 -26.57 -8.58 -10.72
CA ALA A 43 -26.74 -8.11 -12.10
C ALA A 43 -26.94 -9.27 -13.09
N VAL A 44 -26.24 -10.39 -12.91
CA VAL A 44 -26.39 -11.62 -13.70
C VAL A 44 -27.78 -12.24 -13.52
N ALA A 45 -28.31 -12.22 -12.30
CA ALA A 45 -29.65 -12.75 -12.00
C ALA A 45 -30.79 -11.96 -12.68
N THR A 46 -30.60 -10.68 -12.98
CA THR A 46 -31.59 -9.84 -13.66
C THR A 46 -31.69 -10.04 -15.18
N GLN A 47 -30.84 -10.86 -15.82
CA GLN A 47 -30.82 -11.16 -17.27
C GLN A 47 -30.82 -9.95 -18.23
N ASP A 48 -30.57 -8.74 -17.72
CA ASP A 48 -30.55 -7.52 -18.51
C ASP A 48 -29.13 -7.25 -19.04
N ASP A 49 -28.88 -7.61 -20.30
CA ASP A 49 -27.57 -7.49 -20.96
C ASP A 49 -26.98 -6.08 -20.90
N LYS A 50 -27.85 -5.05 -20.88
CA LYS A 50 -27.42 -3.65 -20.80
C LYS A 50 -26.87 -3.30 -19.41
N VAL A 51 -27.52 -3.84 -18.37
CA VAL A 51 -27.14 -3.66 -16.97
C VAL A 51 -25.88 -4.48 -16.65
N MET A 52 -25.77 -5.69 -17.17
CA MET A 52 -24.60 -6.54 -17.00
C MET A 52 -23.32 -5.89 -17.54
N LYS A 53 -23.39 -5.29 -18.75
CA LYS A 53 -22.23 -4.65 -19.39
C LYS A 53 -21.77 -3.38 -18.65
N SER A 54 -22.71 -2.57 -18.16
CA SER A 54 -22.35 -1.36 -17.37
C SER A 54 -21.79 -1.72 -15.99
N THR A 55 -22.31 -2.79 -15.38
CA THR A 55 -21.82 -3.30 -14.10
C THR A 55 -20.40 -3.85 -14.25
N MET A 56 -20.13 -4.69 -15.26
CA MET A 56 -18.78 -5.19 -15.56
C MET A 56 -17.76 -4.05 -15.81
N ALA A 57 -18.16 -3.01 -16.54
CA ALA A 57 -17.31 -1.84 -16.78
C ALA A 57 -17.00 -1.07 -15.49
N THR A 58 -17.96 -0.96 -14.58
CA THR A 58 -17.79 -0.31 -13.27
C THR A 58 -16.88 -1.12 -12.36
N LEU A 59 -16.97 -2.45 -12.43
CA LEU A 59 -16.12 -3.35 -11.64
C LEU A 59 -14.70 -3.44 -12.16
N GLY A 60 -14.51 -3.40 -13.48
CA GLY A 60 -13.18 -3.27 -14.07
C GLY A 60 -12.44 -2.04 -13.52
N LYS A 61 -13.13 -0.90 -13.37
CA LYS A 61 -12.55 0.30 -12.74
C LYS A 61 -12.20 0.09 -11.26
N ARG A 62 -13.01 -0.66 -10.51
CA ARG A 62 -12.72 -1.00 -9.09
C ARG A 62 -11.53 -1.94 -8.96
N VAL A 63 -11.35 -2.89 -9.88
CA VAL A 63 -10.17 -3.77 -9.94
C VAL A 63 -8.91 -2.96 -10.26
N VAL A 64 -8.98 -2.04 -11.23
CA VAL A 64 -7.87 -1.13 -11.53
C VAL A 64 -7.52 -0.29 -10.31
N PHE A 65 -8.52 0.21 -9.57
CA PHE A 65 -8.29 0.94 -8.33
C PHE A 65 -7.62 0.08 -7.24
N ALA A 66 -8.08 -1.15 -7.05
CA ALA A 66 -7.48 -2.11 -6.12
C ALA A 66 -6.01 -2.39 -6.46
N VAL A 67 -5.70 -2.61 -7.74
CA VAL A 67 -4.34 -2.83 -8.24
C VAL A 67 -3.49 -1.56 -8.10
N ALA A 68 -4.05 -0.37 -8.36
CA ALA A 68 -3.35 0.90 -8.22
C ALA A 68 -2.96 1.17 -6.76
N VAL A 69 -3.86 0.95 -5.80
CA VAL A 69 -3.57 1.10 -4.36
C VAL A 69 -2.47 0.13 -3.94
N PHE A 70 -2.54 -1.12 -4.40
CA PHE A 70 -1.49 -2.11 -4.17
C PHE A 70 -0.13 -1.66 -4.72
N LEU A 71 -0.12 -1.19 -5.98
CA LEU A 71 1.09 -0.68 -6.64
C LEU A 71 1.68 0.53 -5.91
N VAL A 72 0.87 1.45 -5.41
CA VAL A 72 1.37 2.62 -4.65
C VAL A 72 2.13 2.17 -3.41
N VAL A 73 1.60 1.21 -2.64
CA VAL A 73 2.28 0.70 -1.44
C VAL A 73 3.59 -0.01 -1.81
N VAL A 74 3.59 -0.82 -2.87
CA VAL A 74 4.81 -1.48 -3.38
C VAL A 74 5.84 -0.45 -3.85
N ILE A 75 5.42 0.61 -4.55
CA ILE A 75 6.31 1.68 -5.00
C ILE A 75 6.93 2.40 -3.81
N VAL A 76 6.16 2.71 -2.77
CA VAL A 76 6.71 3.32 -1.55
C VAL A 76 7.78 2.41 -0.93
N GLN A 77 7.51 1.11 -0.80
CA GLN A 77 8.49 0.15 -0.29
C GLN A 77 9.74 0.08 -1.17
N LEU A 78 9.57 0.03 -2.49
CA LEU A 78 10.66 0.00 -3.46
C LEU A 78 11.53 1.26 -3.39
N VAL A 79 10.89 2.43 -3.35
CA VAL A 79 11.59 3.71 -3.23
C VAL A 79 12.34 3.78 -1.90
N MET A 80 11.73 3.37 -0.79
CA MET A 80 12.42 3.37 0.51
C MET A 80 13.64 2.42 0.52
N ASN A 81 13.54 1.26 -0.14
CA ASN A 81 14.67 0.35 -0.30
C ASN A 81 15.78 0.94 -1.19
N MET A 82 15.41 1.62 -2.28
CA MET A 82 16.38 2.29 -3.15
C MET A 82 17.05 3.47 -2.44
N VAL A 83 16.28 4.31 -1.74
CA VAL A 83 16.79 5.44 -0.96
C VAL A 83 17.74 4.95 0.13
N SER A 84 17.41 3.85 0.82
CA SER A 84 18.32 3.16 1.75
C SER A 84 19.69 2.91 1.18
N THR A 85 19.74 2.24 0.02
CA THR A 85 21.00 1.88 -0.62
C THR A 85 21.82 3.11 -1.01
N ASN A 86 21.18 4.18 -1.46
CA ASN A 86 21.91 5.38 -1.92
C ASN A 86 22.37 6.29 -0.76
N VAL A 87 21.57 6.43 0.29
CA VAL A 87 21.85 7.32 1.42
C VAL A 87 22.95 6.75 2.33
N GLN A 88 22.98 5.42 2.55
CA GLN A 88 24.05 4.77 3.32
C GLN A 88 25.44 4.96 2.71
N ASN A 89 25.54 5.08 1.38
CA ASN A 89 26.80 5.27 0.69
C ASN A 89 27.29 6.73 0.67
N SER A 90 26.44 7.68 1.05
CA SER A 90 26.69 9.11 0.92
C SER A 90 27.06 9.80 2.24
N GLY A 91 27.22 9.04 3.34
CA GLY A 91 27.64 9.57 4.65
C GLY A 91 26.83 10.78 5.12
N SER A 92 25.55 10.83 4.77
CA SER A 92 24.75 12.05 4.83
C SER A 92 24.10 12.21 6.20
N ASP A 93 24.69 13.01 7.08
CA ASP A 93 24.18 13.42 8.41
C ASP A 93 23.00 14.41 8.30
N THR A 94 21.99 14.05 7.52
CA THR A 94 20.75 14.82 7.37
C THR A 94 19.57 14.01 7.88
N GLY A 95 18.44 14.68 8.15
CA GLY A 95 17.22 14.03 8.64
C GLY A 95 16.72 12.88 7.75
N LEU A 96 17.08 12.86 6.46
CA LEU A 96 16.75 11.78 5.54
C LEU A 96 17.51 10.48 5.85
N GLY A 97 18.81 10.55 6.14
CA GLY A 97 19.61 9.36 6.49
C GLY A 97 19.21 8.73 7.81
N THR A 98 18.84 9.57 8.78
CA THR A 98 18.28 9.13 10.06
C THR A 98 16.91 8.44 9.89
N PHE A 99 16.02 9.03 9.09
CA PHE A 99 14.72 8.41 8.80
C PHE A 99 14.87 7.07 8.08
N THR A 100 15.78 6.98 7.12
CA THR A 100 16.01 5.77 6.33
C THR A 100 16.61 4.63 7.16
N SER A 101 17.53 4.92 8.08
CA SER A 101 18.04 3.90 9.01
C SER A 101 16.94 3.40 9.96
N CYS A 102 16.09 4.30 10.44
CA CYS A 102 14.90 3.96 11.22
C CYS A 102 13.89 3.11 10.47
N TRP A 103 13.63 3.48 9.21
CA TRP A 103 12.72 2.75 8.36
C TRP A 103 13.19 1.31 8.16
N ASN A 104 14.48 1.05 8.01
CA ASN A 104 14.98 -0.32 7.86
C ASN A 104 15.06 -1.10 9.17
N ALA A 105 15.27 -0.42 10.30
CA ALA A 105 15.29 -1.04 11.62
C ALA A 105 13.89 -1.46 12.10
N ALA A 106 12.85 -0.86 11.53
CA ALA A 106 11.44 -1.18 11.76
C ALA A 106 10.98 -2.37 10.90
#